data_AF-A0A6C0FBU7-F1
#
_entry.id   AF-A0A6C0FBU7-F1
#
_cell.length_a   1.000
_cell.length_b   1.000
_cell.length_c   1.000
_cell.angle_alpha   90.00
_cell.angle_beta   90.00
_cell.angle_gamma   90.00
#
_symmetry.space_group_name_H-M   'P 1'
#
loop_
_entity.id
_entity.type
_entity.pdbx_description
1 polymer ?
#
loop_
_entity_poly.entity_id
_entity_poly.type
_entity_poly.pdbx_seq_one_letter_code
_entity_poly.pdbx_strand_id
1 'polypeptide(L)'
;MKSADGLYHIKGDTYELLEGSRAQVWHKNAFKTPGGLTRSQLLKNKHGRIVSRKKHGTAKKEKRLVKAGYTAKKGKFGAVKIGKSVKRKRCPNGTRKNKKTKKCQRKK
;
A
#
# COMPACT_ATOMS: atom_id res chain seq x y z
N MET A 1 -29.02 8.01 9.05
CA MET A 1 -29.67 9.33 8.88
C MET A 1 -29.02 10.32 9.82
N LYS A 2 -29.17 11.62 9.57
CA LYS A 2 -28.75 12.66 10.52
C LYS A 2 -29.65 12.58 11.76
N SER A 3 -29.10 12.90 12.93
CA SER A 3 -29.88 13.07 14.16
C SER A 3 -30.69 14.36 14.10
N ALA A 4 -31.56 14.59 15.09
CA ALA A 4 -32.30 15.85 15.25
C ALA A 4 -31.37 17.08 15.26
N ASP A 5 -30.14 16.91 15.74
CA ASP A 5 -29.11 17.97 15.82
C ASP A 5 -28.42 18.26 14.48
N GLY A 6 -28.81 17.57 13.39
CA GLY A 6 -28.20 17.72 12.06
C GLY A 6 -26.84 17.03 11.88
N LEU A 7 -26.29 16.44 12.95
CA LEU A 7 -25.02 15.71 12.98
C LEU A 7 -25.21 14.19 12.79
N TYR A 8 -24.17 13.53 12.30
CA TYR A 8 -24.05 12.08 12.22
C TYR A 8 -23.41 11.52 13.48
N HIS A 9 -24.13 10.64 14.17
CA HIS A 9 -23.64 9.94 15.36
C HIS A 9 -23.19 8.54 14.96
N ILE A 10 -21.88 8.28 14.99
CA ILE A 10 -21.32 7.00 14.54
C ILE A 10 -20.32 6.49 15.57
N LYS A 11 -20.61 5.34 16.18
CA LYS A 11 -19.75 4.69 17.19
C LYS A 11 -19.40 5.59 18.38
N GLY A 12 -20.31 6.48 18.78
CA GLY A 12 -20.15 7.39 19.91
C GLY A 12 -19.43 8.71 19.59
N ASP A 13 -18.92 8.89 18.36
CA ASP A 13 -18.41 10.18 17.88
C ASP A 13 -19.48 10.91 17.04
N THR A 14 -19.44 12.24 17.05
CA THR A 14 -20.27 13.11 16.21
C THR A 14 -19.46 13.61 15.01
N TYR A 15 -20.12 13.67 13.84
CA TYR A 15 -19.54 14.13 12.58
C TYR A 15 -20.53 15.05 11.86
N GLU A 16 -20.04 16.13 11.28
CA GLU A 16 -20.84 17.04 10.45
C GLU A 16 -21.17 16.39 9.09
N LEU A 17 -20.18 15.70 8.51
CA LEU A 17 -20.31 15.04 7.22
C LEU A 17 -20.13 13.52 7.35
N LEU A 18 -20.93 12.78 6.59
CA LEU A 18 -20.72 11.34 6.47
C LEU A 18 -19.48 11.05 5.61
N GLU A 19 -19.34 11.75 4.50
CA GLU A 19 -18.26 11.58 3.52
C GLU A 19 -17.51 12.90 3.31
N GLY A 20 -16.17 12.84 3.31
CA GLY A 20 -15.35 14.03 3.12
C GLY A 20 -13.93 13.74 2.65
N SER A 21 -13.10 14.78 2.54
CA SER A 21 -11.70 14.64 2.18
C SER A 21 -10.91 13.88 3.27
N ARG A 22 -9.75 13.32 2.90
CA ARG A 22 -8.85 12.67 3.87
C ARG A 22 -8.45 13.59 5.03
N ALA A 23 -8.34 14.89 4.78
CA ALA A 23 -8.07 15.88 5.81
C ALA A 23 -9.25 16.00 6.78
N GLN A 24 -10.47 16.18 6.27
CA GLN A 24 -11.68 16.27 7.10
C GLN A 24 -11.88 15.02 7.97
N VAL A 25 -11.60 13.83 7.44
CA VAL A 25 -11.66 12.58 8.22
C VAL A 25 -10.60 12.53 9.31
N TRP A 26 -9.41 13.05 9.05
CA TRP A 26 -8.33 13.09 10.04
C TRP A 26 -8.65 14.05 11.21
N HIS A 27 -9.31 15.17 10.90
CA HIS A 27 -9.72 16.19 11.87
C HIS A 27 -11.05 15.90 12.59
N LYS A 28 -11.70 14.75 12.31
CA LYS A 28 -13.01 14.34 12.85
C LYS A 28 -14.23 15.13 12.34
N ASN A 29 -14.10 15.91 11.28
CA ASN A 29 -15.26 16.60 10.70
C ASN A 29 -16.12 15.64 9.86
N ALA A 30 -15.46 14.67 9.22
CA ALA A 30 -16.11 13.64 8.40
C ALA A 30 -15.83 12.23 8.92
N PHE A 31 -16.79 11.32 8.80
CA PHE A 31 -16.62 9.94 9.27
C PHE A 31 -15.71 9.10 8.38
N LYS A 32 -15.95 9.14 7.06
CA LYS A 32 -15.20 8.36 6.07
C LYS A 32 -14.87 9.19 4.82
N THR A 33 -13.91 8.72 4.04
CA THR A 33 -13.65 9.25 2.69
C THR A 33 -14.66 8.68 1.68
N PRO A 34 -14.81 9.24 0.46
CA PRO A 34 -15.61 8.62 -0.61
C PRO A 34 -15.23 7.16 -0.88
N GLY A 35 -13.95 6.82 -0.74
CA GLY A 35 -13.46 5.43 -0.88
C GLY A 35 -13.61 4.56 0.38
N GLY A 36 -14.46 4.94 1.32
CA GLY A 36 -14.77 4.16 2.53
C GLY A 36 -13.69 4.10 3.60
N LEU A 37 -12.62 4.90 3.50
CA LEU A 37 -11.55 4.93 4.50
C LEU A 37 -11.95 5.74 5.74
N THR A 38 -11.81 5.13 6.92
CA THR A 38 -11.97 5.81 8.21
C THR A 38 -10.63 6.34 8.72
N ARG A 39 -10.66 7.21 9.74
CA ARG A 39 -9.46 7.77 10.37
C ARG A 39 -8.44 6.70 10.79
N SER A 40 -8.91 5.57 11.33
CA SER A 40 -8.07 4.43 11.72
C SER A 40 -7.28 3.81 10.56
N GLN A 41 -7.74 3.98 9.33
CA GLN A 41 -7.10 3.43 8.12
C GLN A 41 -6.20 4.46 7.41
N LEU A 42 -6.09 5.67 7.96
CA LEU A 42 -5.23 6.73 7.47
C LEU A 42 -3.96 6.84 8.33
N LEU A 43 -2.93 7.48 7.77
CA LEU A 43 -1.77 7.98 8.51
C LEU A 43 -1.28 9.30 7.92
N LYS A 44 -0.63 10.11 8.73
CA LYS A 44 0.16 11.26 8.27
C LYS A 44 1.58 10.79 7.94
N ASN A 45 2.03 10.99 6.70
CA ASN A 45 3.39 10.66 6.31
C ASN A 45 4.38 11.73 6.82
N LYS A 46 5.69 11.47 6.66
CA LYS A 46 6.75 12.43 7.05
C LYS A 46 6.69 13.77 6.31
N HIS A 47 5.97 13.85 5.19
CA HIS A 47 5.76 15.06 4.39
C HIS A 47 4.44 15.76 4.74
N GLY A 48 3.79 15.38 5.84
CA GLY A 48 2.53 15.98 6.30
C GLY A 48 1.27 15.54 5.55
N ARG A 49 1.38 14.72 4.50
CA ARG A 49 0.23 14.25 3.72
C ARG A 49 -0.48 13.09 4.41
N ILE A 50 -1.81 13.13 4.41
CA ILE A 50 -2.67 12.07 4.95
C ILE A 50 -2.90 11.02 3.85
N VAL A 51 -2.36 9.82 4.05
CA VAL A 51 -2.37 8.71 3.09
C VAL A 51 -3.03 7.47 3.67
N SER A 52 -3.44 6.54 2.80
CA SER A 52 -3.94 5.24 3.26
C SER A 52 -2.83 4.39 3.88
N ARG A 53 -3.08 3.85 5.08
CA ARG A 53 -2.18 2.95 5.81
C ARG A 53 -1.81 1.71 5.01
N LYS A 54 -2.80 1.10 4.37
CA LYS A 54 -2.61 -0.08 3.52
C LYS A 54 -1.61 0.22 2.40
N LYS A 55 -1.81 1.32 1.67
CA LYS A 55 -0.95 1.71 0.53
C LYS A 55 0.48 2.05 0.97
N HIS A 56 0.64 2.75 2.09
CA HIS A 56 1.96 3.04 2.65
C HIS A 56 2.70 1.76 3.05
N GLY A 57 2.02 0.82 3.72
CA GLY A 57 2.60 -0.48 4.08
C GLY A 57 2.99 -1.33 2.87
N THR A 58 2.09 -1.45 1.87
CA THR A 58 2.36 -2.23 0.65
C THR A 58 3.53 -1.66 -0.14
N ALA A 59 3.63 -0.32 -0.27
CA ALA A 59 4.72 0.32 -1.00
C ALA A 59 6.09 -0.02 -0.38
N LYS A 60 6.22 0.01 0.95
CA LYS A 60 7.45 -0.36 1.67
C LYS A 60 7.82 -1.84 1.52
N LYS A 61 6.82 -2.73 1.48
CA LYS A 61 7.02 -4.18 1.32
C LYS A 61 7.39 -4.56 -0.11
N GLU A 62 6.73 -3.97 -1.09
CA GLU A 62 6.82 -4.44 -2.46
C GLU A 62 8.09 -3.94 -3.16
N LYS A 63 8.56 -2.72 -2.87
CA LYS A 63 9.77 -2.12 -3.49
C LYS A 63 9.84 -2.38 -5.00
N ARG A 64 8.72 -2.14 -5.72
CA ARG A 64 8.53 -2.58 -7.13
C ARG A 64 9.65 -2.11 -8.06
N LEU A 65 10.05 -0.84 -7.97
CA LEU A 65 11.12 -0.28 -8.80
C LEU A 65 12.46 -1.00 -8.57
N VAL A 66 12.84 -1.18 -7.30
CA VAL A 66 14.07 -1.90 -6.92
C VAL A 66 14.02 -3.34 -7.43
N LYS A 67 12.89 -4.04 -7.27
CA LYS A 67 12.71 -5.41 -7.80
C LYS A 67 12.75 -5.48 -9.33
N ALA A 68 12.28 -4.44 -10.01
CA ALA A 68 12.39 -4.30 -11.46
C ALA A 68 13.82 -3.90 -11.92
N GLY A 69 14.74 -3.69 -10.98
CA GLY A 69 16.13 -3.33 -11.26
C GLY A 69 16.36 -1.83 -11.44
N TYR A 70 15.49 -0.96 -10.93
CA TYR A 70 15.62 0.49 -11.02
C TYR A 70 15.83 1.13 -9.63
N THR A 71 16.71 2.14 -9.58
CA THR A 71 17.02 2.95 -8.40
C THR A 71 17.20 4.42 -8.76
N ALA A 72 17.42 5.27 -7.76
CA ALA A 72 17.99 6.60 -7.96
C ALA A 72 19.45 6.62 -7.46
N LYS A 73 20.34 7.35 -8.16
CA LYS A 73 21.73 7.59 -7.73
C LYS A 73 21.93 9.10 -7.54
N LYS A 74 22.48 9.51 -6.39
CA LYS A 74 22.78 10.93 -6.11
C LYS A 74 23.66 11.51 -7.23
N GLY A 75 23.31 12.69 -7.73
CA GLY A 75 24.01 13.38 -8.83
C GLY A 75 23.67 12.88 -10.24
N LYS A 76 22.80 11.87 -10.40
CA LYS A 76 22.25 11.47 -11.70
C LYS A 76 20.75 11.67 -11.73
N PHE A 77 20.28 12.48 -12.68
CA PHE A 77 18.85 12.71 -12.88
C PHE A 77 18.17 11.49 -13.51
N GLY A 78 16.98 11.13 -13.02
CA GLY A 78 16.18 10.01 -13.56
C GLY A 78 16.42 8.64 -12.91
N ALA A 79 15.81 7.61 -13.50
CA ALA A 79 15.88 6.23 -13.02
C ALA A 79 17.15 5.53 -13.53
N VAL A 80 17.94 4.97 -12.61
CA VAL A 80 19.18 4.25 -12.90
C VAL A 80 18.94 2.75 -12.79
N LYS A 81 19.30 1.98 -13.82
CA LYS A 81 19.14 0.53 -13.84
C LYS A 81 20.28 -0.15 -13.08
N ILE A 82 20.00 -0.77 -11.93
CA ILE A 82 20.94 -1.60 -11.17
C ILE A 82 20.82 -3.05 -11.67
N GLY A 83 21.55 -3.37 -12.74
CA GLY A 83 21.70 -4.75 -13.22
C GLY A 83 20.42 -5.39 -13.79
N LYS A 84 20.59 -6.50 -14.50
CA LYS A 84 19.47 -7.30 -15.01
C LYS A 84 18.83 -8.01 -13.81
N SER A 85 17.51 -7.86 -13.61
CA SER A 85 16.76 -8.69 -12.66
C SER A 85 17.13 -10.16 -12.90
N VAL A 86 17.67 -10.85 -11.89
CA VAL A 86 18.08 -12.25 -12.04
C VAL A 86 16.85 -13.04 -12.47
N LYS A 87 16.75 -13.41 -13.76
CA LYS A 87 15.71 -14.32 -14.23
C LYS A 87 15.87 -15.58 -13.40
N ARG A 88 14.89 -15.89 -12.55
CA ARG A 88 14.86 -17.16 -11.82
C ARG A 88 15.00 -18.26 -12.86
N LYS A 89 16.10 -19.03 -12.84
CA LYS A 89 16.27 -20.21 -13.69
C LYS A 89 15.04 -21.09 -13.49
N ARG A 90 14.23 -21.25 -14.54
CA ARG A 90 13.10 -22.18 -14.54
C ARG A 90 13.68 -23.59 -14.45
N CYS A 91 12.98 -24.48 -13.77
CA CYS A 91 13.37 -25.89 -13.79
C CYS A 91 13.26 -26.40 -15.23
N PRO A 92 14.18 -27.28 -15.69
CA PRO A 92 14.08 -27.94 -16.99
C PRO A 92 12.73 -28.64 -17.20
N ASN A 93 12.31 -28.81 -18.45
CA ASN A 93 11.11 -29.59 -18.78
C ASN A 93 11.18 -30.99 -18.15
N GLY A 94 10.04 -31.48 -17.63
CA GLY A 94 9.97 -32.77 -16.92
C GLY A 94 10.44 -32.75 -15.45
N THR A 95 10.93 -31.61 -14.94
CA THR A 95 11.32 -31.46 -13.53
C THR A 95 10.44 -30.46 -12.78
N ARG A 96 10.33 -30.60 -11.46
CA ARG A 96 9.63 -29.66 -10.57
C ARG A 96 10.56 -29.23 -9.44
N LYS A 97 10.41 -27.98 -9.01
CA LYS A 97 11.14 -27.44 -7.84
C LYS A 97 10.55 -28.00 -6.55
N ASN A 98 11.35 -28.71 -5.78
CA ASN A 98 10.95 -29.20 -4.46
C ASN A 98 10.80 -28.01 -3.50
N LYS A 99 9.65 -27.91 -2.82
CA LYS A 99 9.33 -26.77 -1.94
C LYS A 99 10.26 -26.68 -0.72
N LYS A 100 10.71 -27.82 -0.18
CA LYS A 100 11.63 -27.92 0.98
C LYS A 100 13.07 -27.66 0.57
N THR A 101 13.61 -28.45 -0.36
CA THR A 101 15.04 -28.41 -0.71
C THR A 101 15.40 -27.33 -1.74
N LYS A 102 14.41 -26.72 -2.39
CA LYS A 102 14.58 -25.75 -3.50
C LYS A 102 15.37 -26.29 -4.69
N LYS A 103 15.67 -27.60 -4.76
CA LYS A 103 16.29 -28.27 -5.91
C LYS A 103 15.23 -28.66 -6.93
N CYS A 104 15.58 -28.66 -8.22
CA CYS A 104 14.74 -29.26 -9.26
C CYS A 104 14.92 -30.79 -9.19
N GLN A 105 13.82 -31.53 -9.20
CA GLN A 105 13.81 -33.00 -9.19
C GLN A 105 12.86 -33.49 -10.29
N ARG A 106 13.12 -34.69 -10.84
CA ARG A 106 12.22 -35.32 -11.82
C ARG A 106 10.84 -35.50 -11.20
N LYS A 107 9.80 -35.23 -11.99
CA LYS A 107 8.44 -35.59 -11.60
C LYS A 107 8.39 -37.13 -11.57
N LYS A 108 7.98 -37.72 -10.44
CA LYS A 108 7.46 -39.09 -10.44
C LYS A 108 6.09 -39.06 -11.11
#